data_AF-A0A6S7KRP1-F1
#
_entry.id   AF-A0A6S7KRP1-F1
#
_cell.length_a   1.000
_cell.length_b   1.000
_cell.length_c   1.000
_cell.angle_alpha   90.00
_cell.angle_beta   90.00
_cell.angle_gamma   90.00
#
_symmetry.space_group_name_H-M   'P 1'
#
loop_
_entity.id
_entity.type
_entity.pdbx_description
1 polymer ?
#
loop_
_entity_poly.entity_id
_entity_poly.type
_entity_poly.pdbx_seq_one_letter_code
_entity_poly.pdbx_strand_id
1 'polypeptide(L)'
;MASEAIPPPPPPPPPLLNNDNTNTSTLPNGPSTSQVQSSDNGGQTTSTDGTKSWERAWSVDEMRKGATNWSLASDAGLLLYMQEFSQNMLSQTHSMEQKVDGLVDETKGISAKVHNTFNNFLMLSNTQFIENRVYDEEETKDEEEKHDEAVTQEK
;
A
#
# COMPACT_ATOMS: atom_id res chain seq x y z
N MET A 1 -14.09 -56.58 -5.98
CA MET A 1 -14.05 -56.13 -4.58
C MET A 1 -12.89 -55.15 -4.47
N ALA A 2 -13.18 -53.85 -4.50
CA ALA A 2 -12.16 -52.81 -4.37
C ALA A 2 -12.02 -52.48 -2.88
N SER A 3 -10.81 -52.60 -2.33
CA SER A 3 -10.50 -52.22 -0.95
C SER A 3 -10.30 -50.70 -0.89
N GLU A 4 -11.22 -50.01 -0.24
CA GLU A 4 -11.17 -48.58 0.00
C GLU A 4 -10.31 -48.32 1.25
N ALA A 5 -9.17 -47.64 1.09
CA ALA A 5 -8.27 -47.31 2.18
C ALA A 5 -8.80 -46.09 2.96
N ILE A 6 -8.96 -46.24 4.27
CA ILE A 6 -9.44 -45.19 5.18
C ILE A 6 -8.35 -44.10 5.31
N PRO A 7 -8.68 -42.80 5.15
CA PRO A 7 -7.71 -41.72 5.32
C PRO A 7 -7.27 -41.58 6.80
N PRO A 8 -6.01 -41.16 7.07
CA PRO A 8 -5.51 -41.01 8.44
C PRO A 8 -6.25 -39.89 9.19
N PRO A 9 -6.43 -40.03 10.52
CA PRO A 9 -7.12 -39.03 11.33
C PRO A 9 -6.35 -37.70 11.41
N PRO A 10 -7.04 -36.56 11.51
CA PRO A 10 -6.41 -35.24 11.62
C PRO A 10 -5.65 -35.07 12.95
N PRO A 11 -4.56 -34.28 12.97
CA PRO A 11 -3.80 -34.02 14.19
C PRO A 11 -4.61 -33.22 15.22
N PRO A 12 -4.37 -33.42 16.54
CA PRO A 12 -5.10 -32.75 17.60
C PRO A 12 -4.81 -31.23 17.64
N PRO A 13 -5.81 -30.41 17.99
CA PRO A 13 -5.67 -28.95 18.09
C PRO A 13 -4.76 -28.54 19.27
N PRO A 14 -4.00 -27.44 19.15
CA PRO A 14 -3.16 -26.91 20.22
C PRO A 14 -3.99 -26.35 21.39
N PRO A 15 -3.48 -26.42 22.64
CA PRO A 15 -4.19 -25.94 23.82
C PRO A 15 -4.31 -24.41 23.83
N LEU A 16 -5.49 -23.92 24.19
CA LEU A 16 -5.77 -22.50 24.42
C LEU A 16 -5.13 -22.06 25.74
N LEU A 17 -4.24 -21.08 25.69
CA LEU A 17 -3.64 -20.47 26.88
C LEU A 17 -4.62 -19.42 27.42
N ASN A 18 -5.36 -19.76 28.47
CA ASN A 18 -6.22 -18.80 29.19
C ASN A 18 -5.35 -17.79 29.94
N ASN A 19 -5.40 -16.53 29.52
CA ASN A 19 -4.81 -15.40 30.24
C ASN A 19 -5.85 -14.78 31.17
N ASP A 20 -5.99 -15.33 32.37
CA ASP A 20 -6.72 -14.70 33.48
C ASP A 20 -5.70 -14.20 34.52
N ASN A 21 -5.30 -12.93 34.39
CA ASN A 21 -4.58 -12.25 35.46
C ASN A 21 -5.49 -11.15 36.02
N THR A 22 -6.23 -11.50 37.08
CA THR A 22 -6.90 -10.53 37.95
C THR A 22 -6.52 -10.80 39.40
N ASN A 23 -6.18 -9.70 40.09
CA ASN A 23 -6.04 -9.53 41.54
C ASN A 23 -4.82 -10.18 42.23
N THR A 24 -4.24 -9.65 43.31
CA THR A 24 -4.15 -8.34 44.01
C THR A 24 -3.24 -8.63 45.22
N SER A 25 -2.39 -7.68 45.58
CA SER A 25 -1.92 -7.36 46.95
C SER A 25 -1.59 -8.51 47.94
N THR A 26 -0.31 -8.63 48.31
CA THR A 26 0.13 -8.72 49.72
C THR A 26 1.66 -8.51 49.83
N LEU A 27 2.05 -7.68 50.79
CA LEU A 27 3.41 -7.22 51.12
C LEU A 27 3.96 -8.04 52.33
N PRO A 28 5.17 -7.77 52.88
CA PRO A 28 6.50 -8.21 52.47
C PRO A 28 7.19 -9.10 53.55
N ASN A 29 8.36 -9.71 53.28
CA ASN A 29 9.24 -10.16 54.39
C ASN A 29 10.73 -10.27 53.98
N GLY A 30 11.56 -9.41 54.58
CA GLY A 30 12.85 -9.73 55.23
C GLY A 30 14.09 -10.14 54.41
N PRO A 31 15.31 -9.62 54.71
CA PRO A 31 16.51 -9.76 53.88
C PRO A 31 17.38 -10.96 54.29
N SER A 32 18.16 -11.49 53.37
CA SER A 32 19.35 -12.29 53.68
C SER A 32 20.53 -11.83 52.84
N THR A 33 21.43 -11.17 53.56
CA THR A 33 22.79 -10.77 53.21
C THR A 33 23.62 -11.95 52.73
N SER A 34 24.34 -11.78 51.63
CA SER A 34 25.72 -12.27 51.46
C SER A 34 26.41 -11.50 50.35
N GLN A 35 27.28 -10.57 50.77
CA GLN A 35 28.34 -9.99 49.97
C GLN A 35 29.37 -11.06 49.61
N VAL A 36 29.82 -11.08 48.34
CA VAL A 36 31.23 -11.34 48.01
C VAL A 36 31.64 -10.36 46.91
N GLN A 37 32.71 -9.62 47.19
CA GLN A 37 33.33 -8.62 46.34
C GLN A 37 34.29 -9.25 45.31
N SER A 38 34.23 -8.66 44.11
CA SER A 38 35.32 -8.24 43.21
C SER A 38 36.39 -9.23 42.74
N SER A 39 36.53 -9.34 41.42
CA SER A 39 37.81 -9.05 40.75
C SER A 39 37.59 -8.66 39.29
N ASP A 40 38.25 -7.56 38.95
CA ASP A 40 38.35 -6.87 37.66
C ASP A 40 39.18 -7.67 36.64
N ASN A 41 38.68 -7.80 35.41
CA ASN A 41 39.53 -7.63 34.23
C ASN A 41 38.71 -7.51 32.93
N GLY A 42 38.92 -6.40 32.20
CA GLY A 42 39.07 -6.43 30.75
C GLY A 42 37.85 -6.16 29.88
N GLY A 43 37.93 -5.06 29.13
CA GLY A 43 37.54 -5.05 27.71
C GLY A 43 36.07 -4.81 27.39
N GLN A 44 35.75 -3.54 27.15
CA GLN A 44 34.85 -3.06 26.10
C GLN A 44 33.84 -4.07 25.53
N THR A 45 32.61 -4.04 26.03
CA THR A 45 31.44 -4.48 25.24
C THR A 45 30.44 -3.35 25.23
N THR A 46 30.21 -2.81 24.04
CA THR A 46 29.12 -1.90 23.75
C THR A 46 27.81 -2.57 24.13
N SER A 47 27.10 -1.95 25.06
CA SER A 47 25.76 -2.32 25.48
C SER A 47 24.81 -2.49 24.28
N THR A 48 24.41 -3.72 24.00
CA THR A 48 23.10 -4.03 23.43
C THR A 48 22.58 -5.24 24.19
N ASP A 49 21.62 -4.96 25.06
CA ASP A 49 20.53 -5.83 25.52
C ASP A 49 20.80 -7.35 25.58
N GLY A 50 20.66 -7.96 26.76
CA GLY A 50 20.87 -9.40 27.01
C GLY A 50 19.90 -10.35 26.30
N THR A 51 19.22 -9.86 25.26
CA THR A 51 18.35 -10.59 24.35
C THR A 51 19.24 -11.39 23.43
N LYS A 52 19.03 -12.69 23.40
CA LYS A 52 19.95 -13.60 22.72
C LYS A 52 19.96 -13.28 21.23
N SER A 53 21.12 -13.29 20.59
CA SER A 53 21.27 -12.86 19.18
C SER A 53 20.42 -13.65 18.17
N TRP A 54 19.87 -14.79 18.57
CA TRP A 54 18.94 -15.63 17.79
C TRP A 54 17.46 -15.29 17.99
N GLU A 55 17.11 -14.37 18.88
CA GLU A 55 15.73 -13.92 19.14
C GLU A 55 15.34 -12.70 18.29
N ARG A 56 16.27 -12.15 17.49
CA ARG A 56 16.07 -10.98 16.62
C ARG A 56 16.44 -11.28 15.16
N ALA A 57 15.73 -10.67 14.21
CA ALA A 57 16.10 -10.69 12.80
C ALA A 57 17.52 -10.15 12.62
N TRP A 58 18.35 -10.88 11.88
CA TRP A 58 19.70 -10.42 11.56
C TRP A 58 19.67 -9.40 10.43
N SER A 59 20.52 -8.38 10.54
CA SER A 59 20.81 -7.50 9.40
C SER A 59 21.63 -8.26 8.35
N VAL A 60 21.48 -7.88 7.08
CA VAL A 60 22.29 -8.42 5.97
C VAL A 60 23.79 -8.26 6.23
N ASP A 61 24.21 -7.17 6.87
CA ASP A 61 25.61 -6.92 7.22
C ASP A 61 26.11 -7.84 8.35
N GLU A 62 25.23 -8.18 9.29
CA GLU A 62 25.51 -9.08 10.40
C GLU A 62 25.63 -10.53 9.89
N MET A 63 24.73 -10.90 8.98
CA MET A 63 24.76 -12.19 8.27
C MET A 63 26.02 -12.35 7.41
N ARG A 64 26.47 -11.30 6.72
CA ARG A 64 27.73 -11.29 5.96
C ARG A 64 28.96 -11.48 6.83
N LYS A 65 28.98 -10.91 8.04
CA LYS A 65 30.09 -11.09 9.00
C LYS A 65 30.10 -12.50 9.61
N GLY A 66 28.93 -13.08 9.84
CA GLY A 66 28.76 -14.46 10.34
C GLY A 66 28.99 -15.55 9.29
N ALA A 67 29.07 -15.20 8.00
CA ALA A 67 29.14 -16.16 6.89
C ALA A 67 30.37 -17.10 6.95
N THR A 68 31.51 -16.64 7.46
CA THR A 68 32.74 -17.44 7.54
C THR A 68 32.69 -18.54 8.61
N ASN A 69 31.90 -18.34 9.67
CA ASN A 69 31.72 -19.29 10.77
C ASN A 69 30.23 -19.40 11.09
N TRP A 70 29.50 -20.12 10.23
CA TRP A 70 28.06 -20.25 10.35
C TRP A 70 27.67 -21.07 11.58
N SER A 71 26.79 -20.53 12.42
CA SER A 71 26.34 -21.14 13.66
C SER A 71 24.83 -21.37 13.63
N LEU A 72 24.30 -22.21 14.53
CA LEU A 72 22.85 -22.39 14.67
C LEU A 72 22.10 -21.08 15.02
N ALA A 73 22.76 -20.17 15.72
CA ALA A 73 22.22 -18.83 15.96
C ALA A 73 22.12 -18.00 14.67
N SER A 74 23.04 -18.24 13.71
CA SER A 74 23.01 -17.65 12.37
C SER A 74 21.83 -18.15 11.55
N ASP A 75 21.52 -19.45 11.63
CA ASP A 75 20.32 -20.03 10.99
C ASP A 75 19.03 -19.41 11.53
N ALA A 76 18.91 -19.28 12.85
CA ALA A 76 17.75 -18.66 13.50
C ALA A 76 17.59 -17.18 13.10
N GLY A 77 18.70 -16.43 13.05
CA GLY A 77 18.71 -15.03 12.61
C GLY A 77 18.31 -14.85 11.15
N LEU A 78 18.75 -15.75 10.26
CA LEU A 78 18.35 -15.79 8.86
C LEU A 78 16.86 -16.12 8.69
N LEU A 79 16.34 -17.10 9.43
CA LEU A 79 14.92 -17.46 9.39
C LEU A 79 14.05 -16.25 9.71
N LEU A 80 14.40 -15.51 10.77
CA LEU A 80 13.64 -14.35 11.20
C LEU A 80 13.76 -13.18 10.20
N TYR A 81 14.92 -13.01 9.57
CA TYR A 81 15.09 -12.09 8.44
C TYR A 81 14.21 -12.45 7.25
N MET A 82 14.15 -13.73 6.86
CA MET A 82 13.30 -14.20 5.76
C MET A 82 11.82 -13.97 6.06
N GLN A 83 11.39 -14.19 7.31
CA GLN A 83 10.02 -13.94 7.75
C GLN A 83 9.66 -12.44 7.72
N GLU A 84 10.56 -11.57 8.17
CA GLU A 84 10.36 -10.12 8.07
C GLU A 84 10.35 -9.66 6.61
N PHE A 85 11.29 -10.16 5.81
CA PHE A 85 11.37 -9.85 4.38
C PHE A 85 10.09 -10.26 3.64
N SER A 86 9.54 -11.45 3.90
CA SER A 86 8.30 -11.88 3.27
C SER A 86 7.11 -11.00 3.68
N GLN A 87 7.04 -10.61 4.96
CA GLN A 87 5.99 -9.71 5.43
C GLN A 87 6.10 -8.32 4.82
N ASN A 88 7.32 -7.78 4.74
CA ASN A 88 7.58 -6.49 4.09
C ASN A 88 7.24 -6.55 2.60
N MET A 89 7.63 -7.63 1.91
CA MET A 89 7.29 -7.84 0.50
C MET A 89 5.77 -7.91 0.28
N LEU A 90 5.05 -8.62 1.15
CA LEU A 90 3.58 -8.68 1.11
C LEU A 90 2.94 -7.31 1.38
N SER A 91 3.43 -6.59 2.39
CA SER A 91 2.95 -5.24 2.72
C SER A 91 3.18 -4.25 1.57
N GLN A 92 4.37 -4.29 0.97
CA GLN A 92 4.70 -3.45 -0.18
C GLN A 92 3.86 -3.80 -1.42
N THR A 93 3.55 -5.09 -1.62
CA THR A 93 2.65 -5.52 -2.68
C THR A 93 1.25 -4.94 -2.49
N HIS A 94 0.68 -5.02 -1.27
CA HIS A 94 -0.61 -4.39 -0.97
C HIS A 94 -0.58 -2.85 -1.07
N SER A 95 0.52 -2.21 -0.67
CA SER A 95 0.68 -0.76 -0.87
C SER A 95 0.70 -0.39 -2.36
N MET A 96 1.35 -1.21 -3.19
CA MET A 96 1.38 -1.01 -4.63
C MET A 96 0.01 -1.24 -5.27
N GLU A 97 -0.71 -2.29 -4.85
CA GLU A 97 -2.10 -2.55 -5.24
C GLU A 97 -2.99 -1.33 -4.98
N GLN A 98 -2.99 -0.79 -3.76
CA GLN A 98 -3.78 0.39 -3.40
C GLN A 98 -3.44 1.62 -4.25
N LYS A 99 -2.15 1.83 -4.58
CA LYS A 99 -1.73 2.93 -5.44
C LYS A 99 -2.21 2.76 -6.87
N VAL A 100 -2.19 1.52 -7.39
CA VAL A 100 -2.71 1.21 -8.72
C VAL A 100 -4.22 1.42 -8.76
N ASP A 101 -4.94 0.96 -7.74
CA ASP A 101 -6.39 1.17 -7.64
C ASP A 101 -6.74 2.67 -7.58
N GLY A 102 -6.02 3.44 -6.76
CA GLY A 102 -6.16 4.90 -6.71
C GLY A 102 -5.93 5.56 -8.06
N LEU A 103 -4.90 5.16 -8.79
CA LEU A 103 -4.61 5.68 -10.13
C LEU A 103 -5.73 5.33 -11.14
N VAL A 104 -6.30 4.13 -11.06
CA VAL A 104 -7.44 3.73 -11.90
C VAL A 104 -8.64 4.63 -11.62
N ASP A 105 -8.94 4.91 -10.36
CA ASP A 105 -10.06 5.77 -10.00
C ASP A 105 -9.84 7.24 -10.38
N GLU A 106 -8.63 7.77 -10.21
CA GLU A 106 -8.25 9.09 -10.73
C GLU A 106 -8.43 9.17 -12.24
N THR A 107 -8.02 8.13 -12.96
CA THR A 107 -8.15 8.04 -14.42
C THR A 107 -9.62 8.06 -14.85
N LYS A 108 -10.50 7.33 -14.15
CA LYS A 108 -11.96 7.40 -14.38
C LYS A 108 -12.49 8.81 -14.12
N GLY A 109 -12.03 9.46 -13.05
CA GLY A 109 -12.41 10.84 -12.73
C GLY A 109 -11.98 11.83 -13.82
N ILE A 110 -10.77 11.69 -14.36
CA ILE A 110 -10.29 12.50 -15.49
C ILE A 110 -11.10 12.22 -16.74
N SER A 111 -11.40 10.95 -17.05
CA SER A 111 -12.26 10.59 -18.18
C SER A 111 -13.62 11.29 -18.12
N ALA A 112 -14.27 11.28 -16.95
CA ALA A 112 -15.53 12.00 -16.75
C ALA A 112 -15.38 13.52 -16.97
N LYS A 113 -14.28 14.12 -16.49
CA LYS A 113 -13.99 15.55 -16.74
C LYS A 113 -13.79 15.81 -18.24
N VAL A 114 -13.07 14.96 -18.95
CA VAL A 114 -12.87 15.08 -20.41
C VAL A 114 -14.20 14.98 -21.15
N HIS A 115 -15.06 14.03 -20.80
CA HIS A 115 -16.42 13.93 -21.36
C HIS A 115 -17.22 15.21 -21.12
N ASN A 116 -17.14 15.80 -19.92
CA ASN A 116 -17.81 17.07 -19.63
C ASN A 116 -17.24 18.22 -20.48
N THR A 117 -15.91 18.29 -20.69
CA THR A 117 -15.32 19.29 -21.57
C THR A 117 -15.73 19.10 -23.03
N PHE A 118 -15.87 17.86 -23.50
CA PHE A 118 -16.39 17.56 -24.83
C PHE A 118 -17.85 17.98 -24.98
N ASN A 119 -18.69 17.72 -23.97
CA ASN A 119 -20.07 18.17 -23.97
C ASN A 119 -20.17 19.70 -23.99
N ASN A 120 -19.28 20.40 -23.28
CA ASN A 120 -19.22 21.85 -23.33
C ASN A 120 -18.78 22.36 -24.72
N PHE A 121 -17.74 21.75 -25.31
CA PHE A 121 -17.34 22.06 -26.68
C PHE A 121 -18.48 21.82 -27.68
N LEU A 122 -19.19 20.71 -27.56
CA LEU A 122 -20.33 20.39 -28.43
C LEU A 122 -21.47 21.40 -28.28
N MET A 123 -21.76 21.84 -27.06
CA MET A 123 -22.76 22.87 -26.81
C MET A 123 -22.35 24.20 -27.44
N LEU A 124 -21.10 24.63 -27.24
CA LEU A 124 -20.55 25.84 -27.86
C LEU A 124 -20.55 25.74 -29.38
N SER A 125 -20.17 24.58 -29.94
CA SER A 125 -20.15 24.35 -31.38
C SER A 125 -21.55 24.33 -31.96
N ASN A 126 -22.54 23.78 -31.26
CA ASN A 126 -23.93 23.81 -31.70
C ASN A 126 -24.47 25.24 -31.72
N THR A 127 -24.14 26.06 -30.71
CA THR A 127 -24.49 27.48 -30.71
C THR A 127 -23.82 28.21 -31.87
N GLN A 128 -22.51 28.02 -32.08
CA GLN A 128 -21.77 28.66 -33.17
C GLN A 128 -22.26 28.21 -34.55
N PHE A 129 -22.64 26.94 -34.70
CA PHE A 129 -23.19 26.42 -35.95
C PHE A 129 -24.50 27.11 -36.32
N ILE A 130 -25.37 27.33 -35.34
CA ILE A 130 -26.61 28.08 -35.54
C ILE A 130 -26.28 29.54 -35.82
N GLU A 131 -25.38 30.15 -35.05
CA GLU A 131 -24.94 31.54 -35.25
C GLU A 131 -24.41 31.77 -36.66
N ASN A 132 -23.43 30.99 -37.10
CA ASN A 132 -22.85 31.11 -38.44
C ASN A 132 -23.92 30.93 -39.53
N ARG A 133 -24.85 29.98 -39.37
CA ARG A 133 -25.94 29.78 -40.34
C ARG A 133 -27.00 30.87 -40.33
N VAL A 134 -27.33 31.40 -39.16
CA VAL A 134 -28.27 32.53 -39.02
C VAL A 134 -27.67 33.77 -39.68
N TYR A 135 -26.37 34.00 -39.54
CA TYR A 135 -25.69 35.07 -40.27
C TYR A 135 -25.65 34.82 -41.78
N ASP A 136 -25.39 33.60 -42.24
CA ASP A 136 -25.44 33.26 -43.66
C ASP A 136 -26.85 33.50 -44.27
N GLU A 137 -27.93 33.20 -43.54
CA GLU A 137 -29.32 33.41 -43.97
C GLU A 137 -29.78 34.88 -43.90
N GLU A 138 -29.25 35.69 -42.98
CA GLU A 138 -29.54 37.13 -42.92
C GLU A 138 -28.72 37.91 -43.97
N GLU A 139 -27.44 37.57 -44.17
CA GLU A 139 -26.61 38.19 -45.21
C GLU A 139 -27.17 37.92 -46.61
N THR A 140 -27.61 36.68 -46.88
CA THR A 140 -28.25 36.36 -48.17
C THR A 140 -29.57 37.12 -48.38
N LYS A 141 -30.39 37.32 -47.34
CA LYS A 141 -31.61 38.14 -47.45
C LYS A 141 -31.30 39.63 -47.65
N ASP A 142 -30.32 40.17 -46.95
CA ASP A 142 -29.90 41.57 -47.09
C ASP A 142 -29.28 41.84 -48.48
N GLU A 143 -28.61 40.84 -49.07
CA GLU A 143 -28.10 40.91 -50.44
C GLU A 143 -29.22 40.78 -51.49
N GLU A 144 -30.21 39.90 -51.26
CA GLU A 144 -31.39 39.77 -52.13
C GLU A 144 -32.26 41.04 -52.11
N GLU A 145 -32.50 41.65 -50.95
CA GLU A 145 -33.25 42.91 -50.83
C GLU A 145 -32.53 44.08 -51.53
N LYS A 146 -31.20 44.19 -51.38
CA LYS A 146 -30.40 45.19 -52.11
C LYS A 146 -30.43 44.97 -53.63
N HIS A 147 -30.42 43.72 -54.07
CA HIS A 147 -30.46 43.39 -55.49
C HIS A 147 -31.82 43.73 -56.10
N ASP A 148 -32.93 43.44 -55.40
CA ASP A 148 -34.29 43.77 -55.86
C ASP A 148 -34.58 45.27 -55.83
N GLU A 149 -34.01 46.02 -54.88
CA GLU A 149 -34.14 47.48 -54.81
C GLU A 149 -33.35 48.18 -55.94
N ALA A 150 -32.17 47.67 -56.29
CA ALA A 150 -31.37 48.15 -57.43
C ALA A 150 -32.05 47.89 -58.79
N VAL A 151 -32.66 46.70 -58.96
CA VAL A 151 -33.38 46.34 -60.20
C VAL A 151 -34.67 47.16 -60.38
N THR A 152 -35.30 47.60 -59.29
CA THR A 152 -36.53 48.40 -59.34
C THR A 152 -36.28 49.88 -59.64
N GLN A 153 -35.09 50.41 -59.34
CA GLN A 153 -34.71 51.81 -59.64
C GLN A 153 -34.21 52.05 -61.08
N GLU A 154 -33.93 51.00 -61.85
CA GLU A 154 -33.42 51.09 -63.23
C GLU A 154 -34.50 50.96 -64.33
N LYS A 155 -35.79 51.03 -63.99
CA LYS A 155 -36.92 50.91 -64.94
C LYS A 155 -37.85 52.11 -64.91
#